data_AF-A0A1S3AXX3-F1
#
_entry.id   AF-A0A1S3AXX3-F1
#
_cell.length_a   1.000
_cell.length_b   1.000
_cell.length_c   1.000
_cell.angle_alpha   90.00
_cell.angle_beta   90.00
_cell.angle_gamma   90.00
#
_symmetry.space_group_name_H-M   'P 1'
#
loop_
_entity.id
_entity.type
_entity.pdbx_description
1 polymer ?
#
loop_
_entity_poly.entity_id
_entity_poly.type
_entity_poly.pdbx_seq_one_letter_code
_entity_poly.pdbx_strand_id
1 'polypeptide(L)'
;MAIEEWKEIENGDDDGNLETQLLMKREEGLEEDEEEEEEEVSSRRCNHMLYLSTSVAVCGSFQFGSCVGYSAPVEAAIREDLNLSLSQYSMFGSILTIGAMFGAITSGRIADYIGRKQAMRMSACFCILGWIAIFLSKESVLLDIGRLLTGYGIGVFSYVLLIVMGASVAFILGTVVTWRTLALTGLIPSFTLLVGLFFVPESPRWLAKVGEEKEFLSALQRLRGKNVNISAEAIEIQDYIETMRSLPKVKLVDLFQSIYVRPLMIGVGLMMFQQFGGINGIGFFASETFASAGPSAGKIGTIAYACIQVPITVVGVILMDKSGRRPLIMVSAAGTSLGCFLAGASFFLKGRGLLLDFVPVLVVAGVLIYIAFFSIGMGAVPWVIMSEIFPINVKGVGGSIVVLVNWLGAWIVSFTFNFFITWSSYGTFFIYSLISLMTILFVMKLVPETKGRTLEEIQASINSQRGVEILNLS
;
A
#
# COMPACT_ATOMS: atom_id res chain seq x y z
N MET A 1 14.35 47.40 28.52
CA MET A 1 14.08 48.81 28.17
C MET A 1 12.58 48.99 27.95
N ALA A 2 11.78 48.85 29.01
CA ALA A 2 10.31 48.91 28.92
C ALA A 2 9.70 49.57 30.19
N ILE A 3 10.50 50.38 30.91
CA ILE A 3 10.11 51.01 32.19
C ILE A 3 10.43 52.52 32.19
N GLU A 4 10.95 53.10 31.10
CA GLU A 4 11.30 54.54 31.05
C GLU A 4 10.29 55.43 30.30
N GLU A 5 9.25 54.90 29.66
CA GLU A 5 8.26 55.73 28.93
C GLU A 5 7.10 56.26 29.80
N TRP A 6 7.02 55.90 31.09
CA TRP A 6 5.87 56.25 31.94
C TRP A 6 6.05 57.51 32.81
N LYS A 7 7.01 58.38 32.49
CA LYS A 7 7.35 59.54 33.36
C LYS A 7 7.26 60.92 32.73
N GLU A 8 6.61 61.07 31.58
CA GLU A 8 6.32 62.39 30.97
C GLU A 8 4.82 62.71 30.82
N ILE A 9 3.92 61.99 31.52
CA ILE A 9 2.47 62.29 31.50
C ILE A 9 2.06 62.95 32.82
N GLU A 10 2.69 64.08 33.14
CA GLU A 10 2.22 64.97 34.20
C GLU A 10 2.53 66.42 33.81
N ASN A 11 1.98 66.88 32.68
CA ASN A 11 1.73 68.29 32.40
C ASN A 11 0.63 68.37 31.33
N GLY A 12 -0.38 69.19 31.59
CA GLY A 12 -1.66 69.22 30.87
C GLY A 12 -1.58 69.64 29.40
N ASP A 13 -2.72 69.42 28.74
CA ASP A 13 -3.09 69.71 27.34
C ASP A 13 -2.81 68.62 26.29
N ASP A 14 -3.31 67.38 26.48
CA ASP A 14 -3.66 66.52 25.31
C ASP A 14 -4.61 65.32 25.60
N ASP A 15 -5.60 65.46 26.49
CA ASP A 15 -6.46 64.34 26.92
C ASP A 15 -7.30 63.75 25.75
N GLY A 16 -7.66 64.57 24.76
CA GLY A 16 -8.39 64.11 23.58
C GLY A 16 -7.54 63.32 22.58
N ASN A 17 -6.22 63.50 22.56
CA ASN A 17 -5.34 62.85 21.59
C ASN A 17 -4.88 61.47 22.09
N LEU A 18 -4.70 61.32 23.41
CA LEU A 18 -4.33 60.03 24.01
C LEU A 18 -5.48 59.02 23.94
N GLU A 19 -6.71 59.44 24.20
CA GLU A 19 -7.91 58.57 24.10
C GLU A 19 -8.15 58.15 22.63
N THR A 20 -7.93 59.06 21.68
CA THR A 20 -8.02 58.77 20.24
C THR A 20 -6.91 57.81 19.77
N GLN A 21 -5.68 57.98 20.25
CA GLN A 21 -4.57 57.06 19.93
C GLN A 21 -4.79 55.66 20.52
N LEU A 22 -5.35 55.56 21.73
CA LEU A 22 -5.69 54.29 22.34
C LEU A 22 -6.85 53.59 21.62
N LEU A 23 -7.81 54.35 21.10
CA LEU A 23 -8.89 53.82 20.27
C LEU A 23 -8.38 53.33 18.92
N MET A 24 -7.53 54.10 18.22
CA MET A 24 -6.92 53.66 16.96
C MET A 24 -6.07 52.39 17.14
N LYS A 25 -5.26 52.32 18.20
CA LYS A 25 -4.43 51.14 18.48
C LYS A 25 -5.25 49.91 18.87
N ARG A 26 -6.45 50.11 19.41
CA ARG A 26 -7.41 49.05 19.72
C ARG A 26 -8.18 48.61 18.47
N GLU A 27 -8.50 49.52 17.55
CA GLU A 27 -9.07 49.20 16.25
C GLU A 27 -8.06 48.44 15.38
N GLU A 28 -6.80 48.88 15.31
CA GLU A 28 -5.72 48.16 14.62
C GLU A 28 -5.52 46.74 15.18
N GLY A 29 -5.53 46.57 16.51
CA GLY A 29 -5.42 45.23 17.12
C GLY A 29 -6.66 44.35 16.88
N LEU A 30 -7.86 44.94 16.77
CA LEU A 30 -9.08 44.20 16.41
C LEU A 30 -9.10 43.83 14.92
N GLU A 31 -8.58 44.68 14.03
CA GLU A 31 -8.39 44.38 12.62
C GLU A 31 -7.33 43.28 12.43
N GLU A 32 -6.22 43.31 13.17
CA GLU A 32 -5.21 42.23 13.16
C GLU A 32 -5.79 40.90 13.70
N ASP A 33 -6.56 40.93 14.79
CA ASP A 33 -7.23 39.74 15.33
C ASP A 33 -8.31 39.19 14.36
N GLU A 34 -9.05 40.06 13.66
CA GLU A 34 -10.01 39.67 12.62
C GLU A 34 -9.32 39.11 11.36
N GLU A 35 -8.17 39.68 10.95
CA GLU A 35 -7.35 39.15 9.85
C GLU A 35 -6.73 37.80 10.22
N GLU A 36 -6.23 37.62 11.44
CA GLU A 36 -5.73 36.33 11.93
C GLU A 36 -6.83 35.27 12.03
N GLU A 37 -8.03 35.63 12.53
CA GLU A 37 -9.18 34.72 12.53
C GLU A 37 -9.67 34.39 11.11
N GLU A 38 -9.69 35.35 10.19
CA GLU A 38 -10.02 35.11 8.78
C GLU A 38 -8.96 34.23 8.08
N GLU A 39 -7.67 34.41 8.37
CA GLU A 39 -6.60 33.54 7.90
C GLU A 39 -6.70 32.13 8.50
N GLU A 40 -7.01 31.99 9.80
CA GLU A 40 -7.19 30.69 10.45
C GLU A 40 -8.42 29.95 9.91
N VAL A 41 -9.55 30.63 9.74
CA VAL A 41 -10.80 30.09 9.17
C VAL A 41 -10.61 29.77 7.67
N SER A 42 -9.89 30.61 6.94
CA SER A 42 -9.47 30.38 5.54
C SER A 42 -8.56 29.15 5.45
N SER A 43 -7.58 28.99 6.34
CA SER A 43 -6.69 27.82 6.39
C SER A 43 -7.44 26.52 6.73
N ARG A 44 -8.43 26.59 7.63
CA ARG A 44 -9.32 25.45 7.96
C ARG A 44 -10.23 25.08 6.79
N ARG A 45 -10.76 26.06 6.04
CA ARG A 45 -11.50 25.83 4.79
C ARG A 45 -10.60 25.35 3.64
N CYS A 46 -9.32 25.76 3.60
CA CYS A 46 -8.34 25.43 2.57
C CYS A 46 -8.07 23.92 2.46
N ASN A 47 -8.05 23.20 3.58
CA ASN A 47 -7.69 21.78 3.58
C ASN A 47 -8.85 20.83 3.29
N HIS A 48 -10.10 21.30 3.25
CA HIS A 48 -11.26 20.41 3.05
C HIS A 48 -11.21 19.68 1.71
N MET A 49 -10.82 20.37 0.61
CA MET A 49 -10.68 19.73 -0.69
C MET A 49 -9.53 18.72 -0.71
N LEU A 50 -8.42 19.02 -0.03
CA LEU A 50 -7.30 18.11 0.10
C LEU A 50 -7.68 16.86 0.90
N TYR A 51 -8.37 17.01 2.03
CA TYR A 51 -8.86 15.90 2.84
C TYR A 51 -9.91 15.07 2.10
N LEU A 52 -10.83 15.71 1.37
CA LEU A 52 -11.80 15.02 0.53
C LEU A 52 -11.11 14.21 -0.58
N SER A 53 -10.17 14.83 -1.30
CA SER A 53 -9.41 14.18 -2.37
C SER A 53 -8.62 12.99 -1.85
N THR A 54 -7.98 13.15 -0.70
CA THR A 54 -7.24 12.08 -0.03
C THR A 54 -8.19 10.96 0.39
N SER A 55 -9.31 11.29 1.06
CA SER A 55 -10.29 10.32 1.53
C SER A 55 -10.89 9.50 0.39
N VAL A 56 -11.22 10.14 -0.73
CA VAL A 56 -11.73 9.46 -1.95
C VAL A 56 -10.66 8.55 -2.55
N ALA A 57 -9.40 9.02 -2.66
CA ALA A 57 -8.31 8.19 -3.19
C ALA A 57 -8.03 6.97 -2.31
N VAL A 58 -8.16 7.14 -1.00
CA VAL A 58 -8.02 6.13 0.05
C VAL A 58 -9.06 5.00 -0.09
N CYS A 59 -10.29 5.29 -0.55
CA CYS A 59 -11.30 4.26 -0.83
C CYS A 59 -10.81 3.20 -1.83
N GLY A 60 -9.99 3.57 -2.82
CA GLY A 60 -9.41 2.61 -3.77
C GLY A 60 -8.46 1.61 -3.12
N SER A 61 -7.73 2.02 -2.07
CA SER A 61 -6.85 1.12 -1.32
C SER A 61 -7.65 0.23 -0.36
N PHE A 62 -8.73 0.74 0.22
CA PHE A 62 -9.66 -0.07 1.00
C PHE A 62 -10.30 -1.16 0.13
N GLN A 63 -10.73 -0.80 -1.07
CA GLN A 63 -11.28 -1.72 -2.07
C GLN A 63 -10.28 -2.81 -2.46
N PHE A 64 -8.99 -2.47 -2.63
CA PHE A 64 -7.93 -3.47 -2.79
C PHE A 64 -7.91 -4.46 -1.63
N GLY A 65 -7.92 -3.94 -0.40
CA GLY A 65 -7.99 -4.75 0.81
C GLY A 65 -9.17 -5.71 0.83
N SER A 66 -10.38 -5.20 0.55
CA SER A 66 -11.60 -6.00 0.51
C SER A 66 -11.53 -7.09 -0.56
N CYS A 67 -10.92 -6.81 -1.72
CA CYS A 67 -10.69 -7.83 -2.74
C CYS A 67 -9.78 -8.93 -2.21
N VAL A 68 -8.62 -8.60 -1.65
CA VAL A 68 -7.64 -9.57 -1.13
C VAL A 68 -8.22 -10.41 0.02
N GLY A 69 -8.90 -9.78 0.98
CA GLY A 69 -9.46 -10.46 2.16
C GLY A 69 -10.76 -11.23 1.93
N TYR A 70 -11.39 -11.07 0.76
CA TYR A 70 -12.69 -11.68 0.46
C TYR A 70 -12.69 -13.21 0.46
N SER A 71 -11.70 -13.83 -0.18
CA SER A 71 -11.73 -15.26 -0.50
C SER A 71 -11.57 -16.15 0.73
N ALA A 72 -10.66 -15.80 1.64
CA ALA A 72 -10.26 -16.64 2.75
C ALA A 72 -11.41 -17.08 3.68
N PRO A 73 -12.24 -16.18 4.25
CA PRO A 73 -13.29 -16.60 5.19
C PRO A 73 -14.43 -17.38 4.53
N VAL A 74 -14.60 -17.29 3.20
CA VAL A 74 -15.74 -17.85 2.47
C VAL A 74 -15.38 -19.07 1.60
N GLU A 75 -14.15 -19.57 1.68
CA GLU A 75 -13.69 -20.71 0.88
C GLU A 75 -14.62 -21.91 0.96
N ALA A 76 -14.83 -22.43 2.18
CA ALA A 76 -15.66 -23.60 2.40
C ALA A 76 -17.09 -23.40 1.87
N ALA A 77 -17.67 -22.22 2.13
CA ALA A 77 -19.03 -21.88 1.72
C ALA A 77 -19.19 -21.81 0.19
N ILE A 78 -18.22 -21.23 -0.52
CA ILE A 78 -18.24 -21.16 -2.00
C ILE A 78 -18.07 -22.57 -2.59
N ARG A 79 -17.14 -23.36 -2.04
CA ARG A 79 -16.87 -24.71 -2.55
C ARG A 79 -18.06 -25.65 -2.37
N GLU A 80 -18.76 -25.54 -1.25
CA GLU A 80 -19.98 -26.31 -0.97
C GLU A 80 -21.17 -25.85 -1.83
N ASP A 81 -21.44 -24.54 -1.92
CA ASP A 81 -22.58 -23.99 -2.68
C ASP A 81 -22.47 -24.26 -4.19
N LEU A 82 -21.27 -24.16 -4.74
CA LEU A 82 -21.02 -24.29 -6.19
C LEU A 82 -20.40 -25.65 -6.58
N ASN A 83 -20.22 -26.57 -5.64
CA ASN A 83 -19.56 -27.88 -5.83
C ASN A 83 -18.18 -27.77 -6.53
N LEU A 84 -17.35 -26.82 -6.10
CA LEU A 84 -16.05 -26.56 -6.74
C LEU A 84 -14.97 -27.53 -6.28
N SER A 85 -14.20 -28.04 -7.25
CA SER A 85 -12.95 -28.74 -6.99
C SER A 85 -11.90 -27.81 -6.37
N LEU A 86 -10.90 -28.39 -5.71
CA LEU A 86 -9.75 -27.64 -5.16
C LEU A 86 -9.04 -26.83 -6.25
N SER A 87 -8.91 -27.39 -7.45
CA SER A 87 -8.27 -26.72 -8.59
C SER A 87 -9.04 -25.50 -9.06
N GLN A 88 -10.38 -25.59 -9.13
CA GLN A 88 -11.25 -24.47 -9.50
C GLN A 88 -11.21 -23.36 -8.46
N TYR A 89 -11.24 -23.70 -7.16
CA TYR A 89 -11.12 -22.68 -6.11
C TYR A 89 -9.72 -22.04 -6.07
N SER A 90 -8.67 -22.83 -6.31
CA SER A 90 -7.30 -22.29 -6.40
C SER A 90 -7.12 -21.37 -7.62
N MET A 91 -7.79 -21.66 -8.74
CA MET A 91 -7.89 -20.75 -9.88
C MET A 91 -8.60 -19.46 -9.48
N PHE A 92 -9.76 -19.56 -8.83
CA PHE A 92 -10.50 -18.39 -8.32
C PHE A 92 -9.66 -17.52 -7.39
N GLY A 93 -8.98 -18.10 -6.40
CA GLY A 93 -8.13 -17.35 -5.47
C GLY A 93 -6.97 -16.64 -6.18
N SER A 94 -6.33 -17.32 -7.14
CA SER A 94 -5.13 -16.83 -7.81
C SER A 94 -5.39 -15.89 -9.00
N ILE A 95 -6.53 -16.01 -9.71
CA ILE A 95 -6.79 -15.18 -10.91
C ILE A 95 -6.90 -13.68 -10.59
N LEU A 96 -7.20 -13.34 -9.32
CA LEU A 96 -7.15 -11.95 -8.84
C LEU A 96 -5.79 -11.30 -9.13
N THR A 97 -4.69 -12.02 -8.93
CA THR A 97 -3.33 -11.47 -9.09
C THR A 97 -2.95 -11.34 -10.57
N ILE A 98 -3.50 -12.19 -11.45
CA ILE A 98 -3.40 -12.01 -12.91
C ILE A 98 -4.11 -10.71 -13.32
N GLY A 99 -5.33 -10.49 -12.82
CA GLY A 99 -6.06 -9.25 -13.07
C GLY A 99 -5.23 -8.04 -12.62
N ALA A 100 -4.69 -8.09 -11.40
CA ALA A 100 -3.86 -7.02 -10.85
C ALA A 100 -2.57 -6.79 -11.63
N MET A 101 -1.96 -7.85 -12.17
CA MET A 101 -0.81 -7.76 -13.08
C MET A 101 -1.14 -6.92 -14.32
N PHE A 102 -2.23 -7.24 -15.01
CA PHE A 102 -2.66 -6.49 -16.19
C PHE A 102 -3.02 -5.05 -15.83
N GLY A 103 -3.78 -4.85 -14.75
CA GLY A 103 -4.15 -3.53 -14.25
C GLY A 103 -2.93 -2.67 -13.93
N ALA A 104 -1.91 -3.24 -13.29
CA ALA A 104 -0.70 -2.52 -12.95
C ALA A 104 0.12 -2.11 -14.19
N ILE A 105 0.28 -2.99 -15.17
CA ILE A 105 1.01 -2.71 -16.41
C ILE A 105 0.31 -1.63 -17.25
N THR A 106 -1.01 -1.64 -17.30
CA THR A 106 -1.79 -0.68 -18.10
C THR A 106 -1.99 0.65 -17.36
N SER A 107 -2.03 0.66 -16.03
CA SER A 107 -2.34 1.82 -15.19
C SER A 107 -1.49 3.06 -15.52
N GLY A 108 -0.18 2.88 -15.70
CA GLY A 108 0.74 3.98 -15.98
C GLY A 108 0.43 4.67 -17.30
N ARG A 109 0.20 3.90 -18.36
CA ARG A 109 -0.15 4.42 -19.69
C ARG A 109 -1.52 5.07 -19.71
N ILE A 110 -2.50 4.43 -19.07
CA ILE A 110 -3.87 4.94 -19.00
C ILE A 110 -3.87 6.25 -18.23
N ALA A 111 -3.27 6.30 -17.05
CA ALA A 111 -3.24 7.50 -16.24
C ALA A 111 -2.41 8.64 -16.86
N ASP A 112 -1.43 8.33 -17.69
CA ASP A 112 -0.71 9.34 -18.48
C ASP A 112 -1.56 9.88 -19.64
N TYR A 113 -2.41 9.05 -20.26
CA TYR A 113 -3.21 9.43 -21.43
C TYR A 113 -4.55 10.11 -21.07
N ILE A 114 -5.34 9.52 -20.15
CA ILE A 114 -6.67 10.03 -19.77
C ILE A 114 -6.70 10.78 -18.44
N GLY A 115 -5.57 10.87 -17.73
CA GLY A 115 -5.49 11.47 -16.40
C GLY A 115 -5.70 10.48 -15.26
N ARG A 116 -5.24 10.88 -14.08
CA ARG A 116 -5.20 10.02 -12.88
C ARG A 116 -6.63 9.76 -12.41
N LYS A 117 -7.46 10.80 -12.29
CA LYS A 117 -8.87 10.72 -11.88
C LYS A 117 -9.69 9.79 -12.78
N GLN A 118 -9.52 9.88 -14.10
CA GLN A 118 -10.25 9.01 -15.03
C GLN A 118 -9.78 7.55 -14.95
N ALA A 119 -8.47 7.32 -14.75
CA ALA A 119 -7.96 5.98 -14.47
C ALA A 119 -8.59 5.38 -13.19
N MET A 120 -8.81 6.19 -12.15
CA MET A 120 -9.54 5.76 -10.94
C MET A 120 -10.99 5.38 -11.21
N ARG A 121 -11.69 6.16 -12.05
CA ARG A 121 -13.08 5.83 -12.43
C ARG A 121 -13.16 4.52 -13.19
N MET A 122 -12.26 4.31 -14.14
CA MET A 122 -12.19 3.07 -14.92
C MET A 122 -11.96 1.86 -14.00
N SER A 123 -11.02 1.96 -13.05
CA SER A 123 -10.76 0.93 -12.05
C SER A 123 -11.99 0.64 -11.17
N ALA A 124 -12.69 1.68 -10.71
CA ALA A 124 -13.91 1.53 -9.93
C ALA A 124 -15.00 0.78 -10.71
N CYS A 125 -15.20 1.13 -12.00
CA CYS A 125 -16.14 0.43 -12.87
C CYS A 125 -15.81 -1.06 -13.01
N PHE A 126 -14.55 -1.42 -13.25
CA PHE A 126 -14.13 -2.81 -13.34
C PHE A 126 -14.40 -3.59 -12.05
N CYS A 127 -14.17 -2.99 -10.89
CA CYS A 127 -14.46 -3.66 -9.63
C CYS A 127 -15.95 -3.77 -9.33
N ILE A 128 -16.77 -2.76 -9.65
CA ILE A 128 -18.23 -2.85 -9.51
C ILE A 128 -18.75 -4.01 -10.36
N LEU A 129 -18.34 -4.07 -11.63
CA LEU A 129 -18.70 -5.17 -12.53
C LEU A 129 -18.22 -6.52 -11.99
N GLY A 130 -17.00 -6.57 -11.45
CA GLY A 130 -16.43 -7.78 -10.88
C GLY A 130 -17.20 -8.29 -9.65
N TRP A 131 -17.57 -7.41 -8.72
CA TRP A 131 -18.39 -7.75 -7.56
C TRP A 131 -19.80 -8.18 -7.93
N ILE A 132 -20.43 -7.54 -8.92
CA ILE A 132 -21.74 -7.96 -9.44
C ILE A 132 -21.63 -9.35 -10.08
N ALA A 133 -20.58 -9.62 -10.85
CA ALA A 133 -20.35 -10.94 -11.45
C ALA A 133 -20.16 -12.03 -10.38
N ILE A 134 -19.38 -11.75 -9.31
CA ILE A 134 -19.24 -12.65 -8.17
C ILE A 134 -20.61 -12.89 -7.52
N PHE A 135 -21.37 -11.83 -7.23
CA PHE A 135 -22.69 -11.94 -6.60
C PHE A 135 -23.68 -12.79 -7.40
N LEU A 136 -23.69 -12.67 -8.73
CA LEU A 136 -24.59 -13.40 -9.63
C LEU A 136 -24.06 -14.78 -10.03
N SER A 137 -22.84 -15.14 -9.65
CA SER A 137 -22.21 -16.38 -10.08
C SER A 137 -22.97 -17.62 -9.59
N LYS A 138 -23.20 -18.56 -10.51
CA LYS A 138 -23.75 -19.90 -10.24
C LYS A 138 -22.82 -21.01 -10.73
N GLU A 139 -21.72 -20.63 -11.37
CA GLU A 139 -20.74 -21.51 -11.99
C GLU A 139 -19.34 -20.92 -11.79
N SER A 140 -18.32 -21.75 -11.91
CA SER A 140 -16.91 -21.36 -11.72
C SER A 140 -16.44 -20.24 -12.66
N VAL A 141 -16.83 -20.29 -13.95
CA VAL A 141 -16.34 -19.34 -14.96
C VAL A 141 -16.75 -17.90 -14.65
N LEU A 142 -18.02 -17.68 -14.28
CA LEU A 142 -18.50 -16.33 -13.96
C LEU A 142 -17.87 -15.79 -12.67
N LEU A 143 -17.61 -16.69 -11.71
CA LEU A 143 -16.88 -16.37 -10.48
C LEU A 143 -15.44 -15.93 -10.79
N ASP A 144 -14.74 -16.67 -11.65
CA ASP A 144 -13.37 -16.35 -12.09
C ASP A 144 -13.29 -15.05 -12.89
N ILE A 145 -14.26 -14.79 -13.78
CA ILE A 145 -14.38 -13.52 -14.51
C ILE A 145 -14.55 -12.36 -13.54
N GLY A 146 -15.46 -12.48 -12.56
CA GLY A 146 -15.65 -11.44 -11.56
C GLY A 146 -14.38 -11.17 -10.75
N ARG A 147 -13.61 -12.22 -10.48
CA ARG A 147 -12.35 -12.13 -9.75
C ARG A 147 -11.21 -11.53 -10.57
N LEU A 148 -11.15 -11.81 -11.86
CA LEU A 148 -10.23 -11.17 -12.79
C LEU A 148 -10.52 -9.67 -12.92
N LEU A 149 -11.80 -9.27 -13.02
CA LEU A 149 -12.20 -7.87 -13.14
C LEU A 149 -11.91 -7.06 -11.87
N THR A 150 -12.21 -7.62 -10.68
CA THR A 150 -11.79 -7.01 -9.41
C THR A 150 -10.28 -6.90 -9.32
N GLY A 151 -9.55 -7.93 -9.77
CA GLY A 151 -8.09 -7.90 -9.89
C GLY A 151 -7.58 -6.73 -10.74
N TYR A 152 -8.16 -6.55 -11.93
CA TYR A 152 -7.78 -5.47 -12.83
C TYR A 152 -7.95 -4.09 -12.19
N GLY A 153 -9.06 -3.85 -11.49
CA GLY A 153 -9.28 -2.57 -10.85
C GLY A 153 -8.29 -2.30 -9.71
N ILE A 154 -7.93 -3.31 -8.90
CA ILE A 154 -7.02 -3.10 -7.77
C ILE A 154 -5.56 -2.87 -8.18
N GLY A 155 -5.15 -3.34 -9.36
CA GLY A 155 -3.79 -3.14 -9.89
C GLY A 155 -3.40 -1.66 -10.13
N VAL A 156 -4.37 -0.73 -10.05
CA VAL A 156 -4.17 0.70 -10.31
C VAL A 156 -3.75 1.48 -9.04
N PHE A 157 -3.94 0.93 -7.83
CA PHE A 157 -3.72 1.65 -6.55
C PHE A 157 -3.04 0.82 -5.48
N SER A 158 -2.21 1.45 -4.65
CA SER A 158 -1.61 0.78 -3.49
C SER A 158 -1.25 1.75 -2.37
N TYR A 159 -2.11 1.87 -1.35
CA TYR A 159 -1.74 2.41 -0.03
C TYR A 159 -1.89 1.33 1.03
N VAL A 160 -0.77 0.94 1.65
CA VAL A 160 -0.65 -0.31 2.42
C VAL A 160 -1.56 -0.36 3.65
N LEU A 161 -1.66 0.72 4.44
CA LEU A 161 -2.49 0.72 5.66
C LEU A 161 -3.97 0.45 5.36
N LEU A 162 -4.49 1.01 4.28
CA LEU A 162 -5.91 0.90 3.92
C LEU A 162 -6.23 -0.43 3.25
N ILE A 163 -5.26 -1.02 2.55
CA ILE A 163 -5.32 -2.40 2.10
C ILE A 163 -5.53 -3.32 3.30
N VAL A 164 -4.76 -3.13 4.37
CA VAL A 164 -4.88 -3.96 5.58
C VAL A 164 -6.24 -3.76 6.26
N MET A 165 -6.73 -2.51 6.38
CA MET A 165 -8.06 -2.25 6.94
C MET A 165 -9.17 -2.90 6.11
N GLY A 166 -9.14 -2.76 4.79
CA GLY A 166 -10.12 -3.35 3.88
C GLY A 166 -10.13 -4.88 3.94
N ALA A 167 -8.94 -5.50 4.02
CA ALA A 167 -8.82 -6.94 4.17
C ALA A 167 -9.37 -7.40 5.52
N SER A 168 -9.03 -6.70 6.60
CA SER A 168 -9.48 -7.02 7.96
C SER A 168 -11.01 -6.96 8.10
N VAL A 169 -11.64 -5.94 7.49
CA VAL A 169 -13.11 -5.84 7.43
C VAL A 169 -13.71 -7.02 6.66
N ALA A 170 -13.12 -7.41 5.52
CA ALA A 170 -13.60 -8.55 4.75
C ALA A 170 -13.47 -9.88 5.51
N PHE A 171 -12.35 -10.09 6.22
CA PHE A 171 -12.15 -11.24 7.10
C PHE A 171 -13.22 -11.32 8.19
N ILE A 172 -13.44 -10.23 8.94
CA ILE A 172 -14.42 -10.20 10.04
C ILE A 172 -15.84 -10.43 9.50
N LEU A 173 -16.25 -9.67 8.48
CA LEU A 173 -17.59 -9.80 7.90
C LEU A 173 -17.81 -11.19 7.31
N GLY A 174 -16.81 -11.77 6.62
CA GLY A 174 -16.91 -13.09 6.03
C GLY A 174 -17.11 -14.23 7.02
N THR A 175 -16.81 -14.03 8.32
CA THR A 175 -17.13 -15.02 9.36
C THR A 175 -18.60 -15.01 9.81
N VAL A 176 -19.34 -13.94 9.51
CA VAL A 176 -20.71 -13.71 10.00
C VAL A 176 -21.76 -13.63 8.89
N VAL A 177 -21.41 -13.19 7.67
CA VAL A 177 -22.34 -13.09 6.54
C VAL A 177 -22.10 -14.16 5.48
N THR A 178 -23.08 -14.38 4.61
CA THR A 178 -22.92 -15.27 3.45
C THR A 178 -21.96 -14.67 2.42
N TRP A 179 -21.32 -15.52 1.61
CA TRP A 179 -20.32 -15.11 0.63
C TRP A 179 -20.88 -14.15 -0.44
N ARG A 180 -22.16 -14.27 -0.78
CA ARG A 180 -22.85 -13.35 -1.69
C ARG A 180 -23.09 -11.98 -1.05
N THR A 181 -23.54 -11.94 0.20
CA THR A 181 -23.70 -10.68 0.94
C THR A 181 -22.35 -10.00 1.17
N LEU A 182 -21.29 -10.77 1.42
CA LEU A 182 -19.93 -10.24 1.51
C LEU A 182 -19.47 -9.60 0.18
N ALA A 183 -19.86 -10.15 -0.97
CA ALA A 183 -19.53 -9.54 -2.26
C ALA A 183 -20.21 -8.17 -2.42
N LEU A 184 -21.43 -8.01 -1.89
CA LEU A 184 -22.15 -6.73 -1.90
C LEU A 184 -21.45 -5.67 -1.03
N THR A 185 -20.79 -6.04 0.07
CA THR A 185 -20.06 -5.06 0.88
C THR A 185 -18.83 -4.51 0.14
N GLY A 186 -18.23 -5.29 -0.77
CA GLY A 186 -17.17 -4.83 -1.67
C GLY A 186 -17.61 -3.77 -2.70
N LEU A 187 -18.92 -3.69 -2.99
CA LEU A 187 -19.47 -2.64 -3.83
C LEU A 187 -19.43 -1.27 -3.14
N ILE A 188 -19.59 -1.21 -1.82
CA ILE A 188 -19.65 0.04 -1.05
C ILE A 188 -18.43 0.93 -1.32
N PRO A 189 -17.17 0.49 -1.06
CA PRO A 189 -16.00 1.33 -1.31
C PRO A 189 -15.81 1.65 -2.80
N SER A 190 -16.21 0.74 -3.69
CA SER A 190 -16.11 0.95 -5.15
C SER A 190 -17.06 2.04 -5.64
N PHE A 191 -18.30 2.07 -5.14
CA PHE A 191 -19.27 3.13 -5.42
C PHE A 191 -18.87 4.44 -4.75
N THR A 192 -18.41 4.41 -3.49
CA THR A 192 -17.92 5.61 -2.81
C THR A 192 -16.76 6.24 -3.57
N LEU A 193 -15.81 5.43 -4.07
CA LEU A 193 -14.75 5.91 -4.94
C LEU A 193 -15.31 6.54 -6.22
N LEU A 194 -16.19 5.84 -6.94
CA LEU A 194 -16.75 6.33 -8.21
C LEU A 194 -17.50 7.66 -8.03
N VAL A 195 -18.35 7.77 -7.01
CA VAL A 195 -19.13 8.97 -6.69
C VAL A 195 -18.22 10.09 -6.18
N GLY A 196 -17.28 9.78 -5.28
CA GLY A 196 -16.34 10.74 -4.72
C GLY A 196 -15.49 11.43 -5.79
N LEU A 197 -15.09 10.69 -6.83
CA LEU A 197 -14.30 11.23 -7.94
C LEU A 197 -15.04 12.31 -8.75
N PHE A 198 -16.37 12.47 -8.65
CA PHE A 198 -17.05 13.61 -9.28
C PHE A 198 -16.69 14.94 -8.61
N PHE A 199 -16.41 14.94 -7.30
CA PHE A 199 -16.17 16.15 -6.51
C PHE A 199 -14.70 16.57 -6.43
N VAL A 200 -13.78 15.66 -6.77
CA VAL A 200 -12.32 15.85 -6.66
C VAL A 200 -11.75 16.42 -7.97
N PRO A 201 -10.85 17.43 -7.94
CA PRO A 201 -10.17 17.91 -9.14
C PRO A 201 -9.20 16.87 -9.74
N GLU A 202 -8.83 17.03 -11.01
CA GLU A 202 -7.76 16.22 -11.61
C GLU A 202 -6.39 16.62 -11.05
N SER A 203 -5.39 15.74 -11.18
CA SER A 203 -4.02 15.99 -10.71
C SER A 203 -3.39 17.23 -11.38
N PRO A 204 -3.00 18.27 -10.62
CA PRO A 204 -2.33 19.46 -11.18
C PRO A 204 -1.07 19.11 -11.96
N ARG A 205 -0.27 18.15 -11.47
CA ARG A 205 0.94 17.66 -12.16
C ARG A 205 0.64 17.03 -13.51
N TRP A 206 -0.48 16.33 -13.65
CA TRP A 206 -0.90 15.77 -14.94
C TRP A 206 -1.38 16.88 -15.88
N LEU A 207 -2.17 17.84 -15.39
CA LEU A 207 -2.64 18.98 -16.19
C LEU A 207 -1.46 19.83 -16.71
N ALA A 208 -0.47 20.10 -15.86
CA ALA A 208 0.76 20.78 -16.26
C ALA A 208 1.56 19.96 -17.30
N LYS A 209 1.58 18.62 -17.19
CA LYS A 209 2.26 17.74 -18.15
C LYS A 209 1.59 17.76 -19.53
N VAL A 210 0.26 17.82 -19.58
CA VAL A 210 -0.54 17.89 -20.82
C VAL A 210 -0.48 19.28 -21.45
N GLY A 211 -0.25 20.32 -20.66
CA GLY A 211 -0.13 21.71 -21.12
C GLY A 211 -1.41 22.53 -20.96
N GLU A 212 -2.40 22.04 -20.19
CA GLU A 212 -3.65 22.74 -19.90
C GLU A 212 -3.45 23.73 -18.74
N GLU A 213 -2.82 24.87 -19.01
CA GLU A 213 -2.38 25.83 -17.99
C GLU A 213 -3.54 26.39 -17.14
N LYS A 214 -4.68 26.71 -17.77
CA LYS A 214 -5.86 27.23 -17.06
C LYS A 214 -6.43 26.21 -16.07
N GLU A 215 -6.58 24.96 -16.50
CA GLU A 215 -7.08 23.89 -15.63
C GLU A 215 -6.06 23.52 -14.55
N PHE A 216 -4.77 23.53 -14.88
CA PHE A 216 -3.68 23.32 -13.94
C PHE A 216 -3.73 24.31 -12.77
N LEU A 217 -3.76 25.62 -13.06
CA LEU A 217 -3.84 26.66 -12.04
C LEU A 217 -5.16 26.55 -11.24
N SER A 218 -6.28 26.29 -11.93
CA SER A 218 -7.57 26.12 -11.27
C SER A 218 -7.60 24.92 -10.31
N ALA A 219 -7.02 23.78 -10.71
CA ALA A 219 -6.94 22.58 -9.88
C ALA A 219 -6.01 22.79 -8.69
N LEU A 220 -4.87 23.46 -8.90
CA LEU A 220 -3.91 23.78 -7.82
C LEU A 220 -4.54 24.75 -6.80
N GLN A 221 -5.21 25.81 -7.28
CA GLN A 221 -5.94 26.75 -6.42
C GLN A 221 -7.09 26.07 -5.66
N ARG A 222 -7.81 25.12 -6.28
CA ARG A 222 -8.86 24.36 -5.59
C ARG A 222 -8.32 23.44 -4.50
N LEU A 223 -7.11 22.91 -4.65
CA LEU A 223 -6.48 22.02 -3.67
C LEU A 223 -5.83 22.78 -2.51
N ARG A 224 -5.26 23.97 -2.79
CA ARG A 224 -4.59 24.82 -1.79
C ARG A 224 -5.55 25.78 -1.10
N GLY A 225 -6.63 26.17 -1.77
CA GLY A 225 -7.60 27.15 -1.31
C GLY A 225 -7.61 28.41 -2.16
N LYS A 226 -8.75 29.11 -2.18
CA LYS A 226 -8.99 30.23 -3.11
C LYS A 226 -8.05 31.42 -2.91
N ASN A 227 -7.54 31.64 -1.70
CA ASN A 227 -6.79 32.85 -1.35
C ASN A 227 -5.28 32.58 -1.14
N VAL A 228 -4.81 31.35 -1.36
CA VAL A 228 -3.39 30.99 -1.17
C VAL A 228 -2.60 31.32 -2.43
N ASN A 229 -1.41 31.91 -2.26
CA ASN A 229 -0.48 32.13 -3.37
C ASN A 229 0.14 30.80 -3.84
N ILE A 230 -0.29 30.30 -5.00
CA ILE A 230 0.20 29.06 -5.60
C ILE A 230 1.39 29.25 -6.55
N SER A 231 1.85 30.48 -6.77
CA SER A 231 2.80 30.81 -7.85
C SER A 231 4.13 30.07 -7.72
N ALA A 232 4.67 30.00 -6.50
CA ALA A 232 5.93 29.32 -6.23
C ALA A 232 5.83 27.80 -6.51
N GLU A 233 4.77 27.15 -6.01
CA GLU A 233 4.52 25.72 -6.25
C GLU A 233 4.23 25.44 -7.74
N ALA A 234 3.54 26.36 -8.41
CA ALA A 234 3.25 26.23 -9.83
C ALA A 234 4.53 26.24 -10.68
N ILE A 235 5.47 27.15 -10.38
CA ILE A 235 6.79 27.23 -11.02
C ILE A 235 7.59 25.95 -10.74
N GLU A 236 7.64 25.50 -9.49
CA GLU A 236 8.35 24.26 -9.11
C GLU A 236 7.84 23.04 -9.91
N ILE A 237 6.51 22.92 -10.06
CA ILE A 237 5.91 21.84 -10.85
C ILE A 237 6.29 21.95 -12.33
N GLN A 238 6.30 23.15 -12.90
CA GLN A 238 6.68 23.37 -14.30
C GLN A 238 8.15 23.05 -14.55
N ASP A 239 9.06 23.56 -13.70
CA ASP A 239 10.50 23.28 -13.76
C ASP A 239 10.79 21.78 -13.66
N TYR A 240 10.08 21.08 -12.76
CA TYR A 240 10.19 19.63 -12.64
C TYR A 240 9.76 18.91 -13.93
N ILE A 241 8.66 19.32 -14.56
CA ILE A 241 8.16 18.71 -15.79
C ILE A 241 9.11 18.98 -16.97
N GLU A 242 9.68 20.18 -17.05
CA GLU A 242 10.66 20.54 -18.07
C GLU A 242 11.95 19.72 -17.91
N THR A 243 12.45 19.59 -16.69
CA THR A 243 13.57 18.70 -16.35
C THR A 243 13.27 17.25 -16.74
N MET A 244 12.06 16.75 -16.47
CA MET A 244 11.66 15.40 -16.87
C MET A 244 11.56 15.21 -18.38
N ARG A 245 11.21 16.26 -19.15
CA ARG A 245 11.16 16.24 -20.61
C ARG A 245 12.55 16.28 -21.25
N SER A 246 13.52 16.93 -20.62
CA SER A 246 14.89 17.02 -21.12
C SER A 246 15.69 15.72 -20.92
N LEU A 247 15.28 14.88 -19.95
CA LEU A 247 15.88 13.56 -19.74
C LEU A 247 15.60 12.60 -20.92
N PRO A 248 16.61 11.82 -21.36
CA PRO A 248 16.43 10.88 -22.46
C PRO A 248 15.41 9.79 -22.10
N LYS A 249 14.52 9.49 -23.05
CA LYS A 249 13.54 8.38 -22.90
C LYS A 249 14.29 7.04 -22.88
N VAL A 250 14.26 6.39 -21.73
CA VAL A 250 14.93 5.11 -21.52
C VAL A 250 14.10 3.95 -22.07
N LYS A 251 14.74 3.04 -22.80
CA LYS A 251 14.14 1.80 -23.31
C LYS A 251 14.30 0.68 -22.29
N LEU A 252 13.46 -0.36 -22.39
CA LEU A 252 13.55 -1.56 -21.53
C LEU A 252 14.94 -2.21 -21.55
N VAL A 253 15.61 -2.22 -22.70
CA VAL A 253 16.94 -2.82 -22.87
C VAL A 253 18.01 -2.06 -22.07
N ASP A 254 17.84 -0.76 -21.88
CA ASP A 254 18.81 0.05 -21.16
C ASP A 254 18.90 -0.33 -19.68
N LEU A 255 17.85 -0.94 -19.11
CA LEU A 255 17.86 -1.43 -17.73
C LEU A 255 18.88 -2.54 -17.46
N PHE A 256 19.35 -3.23 -18.51
CA PHE A 256 20.39 -4.25 -18.41
C PHE A 256 21.81 -3.68 -18.45
N GLN A 257 21.96 -2.35 -18.54
CA GLN A 257 23.25 -1.71 -18.39
C GLN A 257 23.77 -1.85 -16.96
N SER A 258 25.09 -1.92 -16.81
CA SER A 258 25.75 -2.20 -15.54
C SER A 258 25.43 -1.23 -14.41
N ILE A 259 24.96 -0.02 -14.73
CA ILE A 259 24.55 1.00 -13.76
C ILE A 259 23.14 0.74 -13.18
N TYR A 260 22.24 0.13 -13.95
CA TYR A 260 20.84 -0.09 -13.55
C TYR A 260 20.55 -1.52 -13.11
N VAL A 261 21.41 -2.48 -13.46
CA VAL A 261 21.20 -3.91 -13.16
C VAL A 261 21.16 -4.20 -11.66
N ARG A 262 21.96 -3.52 -10.82
CA ARG A 262 21.96 -3.75 -9.36
C ARG A 262 20.69 -3.24 -8.67
N PRO A 263 20.24 -1.99 -8.88
CA PRO A 263 18.92 -1.54 -8.42
C PRO A 263 17.80 -2.47 -8.89
N LEU A 264 17.86 -2.95 -10.14
CA LEU A 264 16.88 -3.89 -10.68
C LEU A 264 16.91 -5.24 -9.94
N MET A 265 18.09 -5.83 -9.73
CA MET A 265 18.25 -7.08 -8.96
C MET A 265 17.74 -6.94 -7.53
N ILE A 266 18.01 -5.81 -6.86
CA ILE A 266 17.52 -5.53 -5.51
C ILE A 266 15.99 -5.46 -5.50
N GLY A 267 15.39 -4.66 -6.39
CA GLY A 267 13.94 -4.51 -6.47
C GLY A 267 13.22 -5.81 -6.83
N VAL A 268 13.70 -6.52 -7.86
CA VAL A 268 13.14 -7.80 -8.29
C VAL A 268 13.32 -8.87 -7.21
N GLY A 269 14.51 -8.96 -6.61
CA GLY A 269 14.81 -9.92 -5.56
C GLY A 269 13.94 -9.73 -4.32
N LEU A 270 13.75 -8.49 -3.86
CA LEU A 270 12.88 -8.18 -2.74
C LEU A 270 11.42 -8.61 -3.01
N MET A 271 10.88 -8.37 -4.21
CA MET A 271 9.52 -8.79 -4.55
C MET A 271 9.40 -10.31 -4.66
N MET A 272 10.40 -11.00 -5.21
CA MET A 272 10.43 -12.45 -5.24
C MET A 272 10.42 -13.02 -3.81
N PHE A 273 11.30 -12.56 -2.92
CA PHE A 273 11.34 -13.02 -1.54
C PHE A 273 10.06 -12.69 -0.76
N GLN A 274 9.43 -11.55 -1.03
CA GLN A 274 8.14 -11.18 -0.44
C GLN A 274 7.04 -12.17 -0.86
N GLN A 275 6.95 -12.51 -2.14
CA GLN A 275 5.89 -13.37 -2.66
C GLN A 275 6.11 -14.84 -2.33
N PHE A 276 7.30 -15.36 -2.63
CA PHE A 276 7.68 -16.75 -2.37
C PHE A 276 7.84 -17.06 -0.88
N GLY A 277 7.87 -16.04 -0.02
CA GLY A 277 7.68 -16.19 1.43
C GLY A 277 6.28 -16.69 1.83
N GLY A 278 5.32 -16.74 0.89
CA GLY A 278 4.04 -17.41 1.08
C GLY A 278 2.87 -16.48 1.44
N ILE A 279 3.04 -15.15 1.44
CA ILE A 279 2.04 -14.21 1.96
C ILE A 279 0.65 -14.36 1.31
N ASN A 280 0.57 -14.45 -0.01
CA ASN A 280 -0.73 -14.56 -0.68
C ASN A 280 -1.36 -15.95 -0.50
N GLY A 281 -0.55 -17.02 -0.41
CA GLY A 281 -1.06 -18.35 -0.08
C GLY A 281 -1.62 -18.41 1.34
N ILE A 282 -0.80 -18.00 2.33
CA ILE A 282 -1.21 -17.97 3.74
C ILE A 282 -2.41 -17.04 3.93
N GLY A 283 -2.42 -15.87 3.27
CA GLY A 283 -3.49 -14.88 3.38
C GLY A 283 -4.80 -15.32 2.71
N PHE A 284 -4.76 -15.79 1.46
CA PHE A 284 -5.98 -16.17 0.72
C PHE A 284 -6.64 -17.44 1.22
N PHE A 285 -5.89 -18.32 1.90
CA PHE A 285 -6.37 -19.60 2.41
C PHE A 285 -6.20 -19.70 3.93
N ALA A 286 -6.17 -18.56 4.64
CA ALA A 286 -5.93 -18.49 6.08
C ALA A 286 -6.98 -19.26 6.89
N SER A 287 -8.27 -19.05 6.57
CA SER A 287 -9.39 -19.67 7.29
C SER A 287 -9.34 -21.19 7.22
N GLU A 288 -9.09 -21.73 6.03
CA GLU A 288 -8.97 -23.18 5.81
C GLU A 288 -7.72 -23.74 6.48
N THR A 289 -6.60 -23.00 6.44
CA THR A 289 -5.38 -23.37 7.17
C THR A 289 -5.66 -23.52 8.67
N PHE A 290 -6.40 -22.59 9.27
CA PHE A 290 -6.80 -22.68 10.67
C PHE A 290 -7.80 -23.80 10.94
N ALA A 291 -8.82 -23.95 10.09
CA ALA A 291 -9.82 -25.02 10.22
C ALA A 291 -9.19 -26.40 10.11
N SER A 292 -8.17 -26.56 9.26
CA SER A 292 -7.41 -27.79 9.13
C SER A 292 -6.64 -28.13 10.42
N ALA A 293 -6.29 -27.15 11.26
CA ALA A 293 -5.62 -27.39 12.53
C ALA A 293 -6.60 -27.91 13.60
N GLY A 294 -7.84 -27.41 13.59
CA GLY A 294 -8.93 -27.89 14.43
C GLY A 294 -10.23 -27.07 14.27
N PRO A 295 -11.39 -27.61 14.68
CA PRO A 295 -12.70 -27.01 14.40
C PRO A 295 -12.90 -25.62 15.01
N SER A 296 -12.33 -25.37 16.19
CA SER A 296 -12.42 -24.08 16.89
C SER A 296 -11.45 -23.02 16.34
N ALA A 297 -10.37 -23.44 15.67
CA ALA A 297 -9.32 -22.55 15.21
C ALA A 297 -9.72 -21.74 13.97
N GLY A 298 -10.59 -22.27 13.10
CA GLY A 298 -11.01 -21.60 11.86
C GLY A 298 -11.52 -20.17 12.07
N LYS A 299 -12.63 -20.02 12.80
CA LYS A 299 -13.24 -18.70 13.07
C LYS A 299 -12.36 -17.82 13.96
N ILE A 300 -11.84 -18.38 15.07
CA ILE A 300 -11.04 -17.63 16.04
C ILE A 300 -9.74 -17.11 15.40
N GLY A 301 -9.02 -17.97 14.68
CA GLY A 301 -7.79 -17.62 13.98
C GLY A 301 -8.02 -16.56 12.91
N THR A 302 -9.09 -16.67 12.14
CA THR A 302 -9.45 -15.69 11.11
C THR A 302 -9.76 -14.30 11.69
N ILE A 303 -10.52 -14.24 12.78
CA ILE A 303 -10.80 -12.97 13.48
C ILE A 303 -9.52 -12.41 14.10
N ALA A 304 -8.71 -13.24 14.76
CA ALA A 304 -7.44 -12.82 15.35
C ALA A 304 -6.47 -12.28 14.28
N TYR A 305 -6.43 -12.92 13.11
CA TYR A 305 -5.63 -12.48 11.96
C TYR A 305 -6.03 -11.06 11.51
N ALA A 306 -7.33 -10.80 11.37
CA ALA A 306 -7.84 -9.48 11.01
C ALA A 306 -7.52 -8.42 12.08
N CYS A 307 -7.73 -8.76 13.36
CA CYS A 307 -7.53 -7.82 14.46
C CYS A 307 -6.04 -7.46 14.67
N ILE A 308 -5.12 -8.40 14.48
CA ILE A 308 -3.69 -8.15 14.70
C ILE A 308 -3.06 -7.34 13.55
N GLN A 309 -3.55 -7.52 12.32
CA GLN A 309 -2.90 -6.94 11.15
C GLN A 309 -2.92 -5.41 11.14
N VAL A 310 -4.04 -4.79 11.52
CA VAL A 310 -4.20 -3.31 11.53
C VAL A 310 -3.22 -2.61 12.50
N PRO A 311 -3.25 -2.89 13.82
CA PRO A 311 -2.37 -2.19 14.77
C PRO A 311 -0.89 -2.46 14.48
N ILE A 312 -0.54 -3.67 14.07
CA ILE A 312 0.84 -4.00 13.74
C ILE A 312 1.34 -3.28 12.49
N THR A 313 0.47 -3.07 11.50
CA THR A 313 0.85 -2.27 10.32
C THR A 313 1.08 -0.80 10.68
N VAL A 314 0.29 -0.23 11.60
CA VAL A 314 0.52 1.12 12.15
C VAL A 314 1.89 1.19 12.84
N VAL A 315 2.21 0.21 13.68
CA VAL A 315 3.53 0.09 14.32
C VAL A 315 4.64 -0.02 13.26
N GLY A 316 4.44 -0.82 12.21
CA GLY A 316 5.39 -0.95 11.09
C GLY A 316 5.71 0.38 10.40
N VAL A 317 4.68 1.19 10.13
CA VAL A 317 4.86 2.53 9.54
C VAL A 317 5.69 3.43 10.46
N ILE A 318 5.37 3.47 11.75
CA ILE A 318 6.13 4.27 12.74
C ILE A 318 7.58 3.79 12.85
N LEU A 319 7.80 2.47 12.84
CA LEU A 319 9.13 1.87 12.96
C LEU A 319 9.98 2.07 11.70
N MET A 320 9.37 2.16 10.52
CA MET A 320 10.07 2.38 9.25
C MET A 320 10.82 3.72 9.24
N ASP A 321 10.23 4.76 9.82
CA ASP A 321 10.87 6.06 9.93
C ASP A 321 11.92 6.10 11.04
N LYS A 322 11.75 5.33 12.12
CA LYS A 322 12.69 5.28 13.25
C LYS A 322 13.91 4.38 13.03
N SER A 323 13.71 3.17 12.50
CA SER A 323 14.73 2.11 12.52
C SER A 323 15.50 1.95 11.20
N GLY A 324 15.01 2.55 10.12
CA GLY A 324 15.56 2.33 8.77
C GLY A 324 14.94 1.12 8.08
N ARG A 325 15.22 0.98 6.78
CA ARG A 325 14.53 0.00 5.92
C ARG A 325 15.17 -1.37 6.02
N ARG A 326 16.51 -1.45 6.04
CA ARG A 326 17.25 -2.71 6.02
C ARG A 326 17.10 -3.51 7.33
N PRO A 327 17.27 -2.94 8.53
CA PRO A 327 17.02 -3.64 9.79
C PRO A 327 15.59 -4.15 9.92
N LEU A 328 14.61 -3.35 9.48
CA LEU A 328 13.20 -3.69 9.60
C LEU A 328 12.83 -4.90 8.73
N ILE A 329 13.36 -4.99 7.51
CA ILE A 329 13.20 -6.18 6.66
C ILE A 329 13.84 -7.41 7.32
N MET A 330 15.04 -7.30 7.89
CA MET A 330 15.71 -8.45 8.52
C MET A 330 14.94 -8.99 9.74
N VAL A 331 14.43 -8.09 10.59
CA VAL A 331 13.58 -8.45 11.73
C VAL A 331 12.27 -9.10 11.26
N SER A 332 11.65 -8.52 10.23
CA SER A 332 10.44 -9.07 9.60
C SER A 332 10.67 -10.47 9.03
N ALA A 333 11.78 -10.68 8.31
CA ALA A 333 12.17 -11.97 7.75
C ALA A 333 12.47 -13.03 8.84
N ALA A 334 13.10 -12.64 9.95
CA ALA A 334 13.32 -13.54 11.09
C ALA A 334 12.01 -13.98 11.75
N GLY A 335 11.09 -13.03 11.99
CA GLY A 335 9.81 -13.34 12.61
C GLY A 335 8.85 -14.13 11.70
N THR A 336 8.83 -13.83 10.40
CA THR A 336 8.10 -14.65 9.41
C THR A 336 8.66 -16.07 9.32
N SER A 337 10.00 -16.22 9.32
CA SER A 337 10.63 -17.53 9.42
C SER A 337 10.21 -18.31 10.67
N LEU A 338 10.20 -17.66 11.84
CA LEU A 338 9.77 -18.27 13.09
C LEU A 338 8.28 -18.67 13.05
N GLY A 339 7.41 -17.80 12.55
CA GLY A 339 5.98 -18.07 12.42
C GLY A 339 5.70 -19.27 11.51
N CYS A 340 6.34 -19.32 10.35
CA CYS A 340 6.28 -20.46 9.43
C CYS A 340 6.85 -21.74 10.07
N PHE A 341 7.98 -21.66 10.78
CA PHE A 341 8.56 -22.82 11.44
C PHE A 341 7.62 -23.41 12.50
N LEU A 342 6.99 -22.56 13.32
CA LEU A 342 6.02 -22.98 14.33
C LEU A 342 4.78 -23.63 13.70
N ALA A 343 4.23 -23.03 12.64
CA ALA A 343 3.12 -23.61 11.89
C ALA A 343 3.52 -24.97 11.28
N GLY A 344 4.69 -25.06 10.64
CA GLY A 344 5.21 -26.31 10.07
C GLY A 344 5.41 -27.40 11.14
N ALA A 345 6.02 -27.05 12.27
CA ALA A 345 6.22 -27.97 13.40
C ALA A 345 4.89 -28.49 13.94
N SER A 346 3.85 -27.65 14.02
CA SER A 346 2.52 -28.09 14.49
C SER A 346 1.85 -29.09 13.54
N PHE A 347 1.93 -28.87 12.22
CA PHE A 347 1.41 -29.83 11.24
C PHE A 347 2.22 -31.12 11.22
N PHE A 348 3.52 -31.05 11.52
CA PHE A 348 4.35 -32.24 11.67
C PHE A 348 3.94 -33.07 12.90
N LEU A 349 3.70 -32.41 14.05
CA LEU A 349 3.18 -33.07 15.25
C LEU A 349 1.80 -33.71 14.98
N LYS A 350 0.92 -32.99 14.29
CA LYS A 350 -0.39 -33.50 13.86
C LYS A 350 -0.25 -34.77 13.01
N GLY A 351 0.62 -34.76 12.01
CA GLY A 351 0.86 -35.90 11.12
C GLY A 351 1.45 -37.12 11.84
N ARG A 352 2.08 -36.94 13.01
CA ARG A 352 2.62 -38.01 13.86
C ARG A 352 1.68 -38.43 14.99
N GLY A 353 0.52 -37.79 15.14
CA GLY A 353 -0.41 -38.06 16.23
C GLY A 353 0.09 -37.62 17.61
N LEU A 354 1.06 -36.69 17.67
CA LEU A 354 1.67 -36.22 18.91
C LEU A 354 1.08 -34.87 19.31
N LEU A 355 0.82 -34.67 20.62
CA LEU A 355 0.43 -33.38 21.21
C LEU A 355 -0.74 -32.70 20.47
N LEU A 356 -1.76 -33.46 20.09
CA LEU A 356 -2.87 -33.00 19.25
C LEU A 356 -3.62 -31.79 19.85
N ASP A 357 -3.71 -31.71 21.17
CA ASP A 357 -4.35 -30.58 21.87
C ASP A 357 -3.61 -29.24 21.65
N PHE A 358 -2.30 -29.28 21.41
CA PHE A 358 -1.48 -28.09 21.18
C PHE A 358 -1.42 -27.67 19.71
N VAL A 359 -1.80 -28.55 18.77
CA VAL A 359 -1.71 -28.28 17.32
C VAL A 359 -2.50 -27.03 16.92
N PRO A 360 -3.80 -26.86 17.28
CA PRO A 360 -4.55 -25.67 16.88
C PRO A 360 -3.92 -24.37 17.41
N VAL A 361 -3.45 -24.39 18.65
CA VAL A 361 -2.82 -23.23 19.30
C VAL A 361 -1.52 -22.86 18.59
N LEU A 362 -0.68 -23.85 18.25
CA LEU A 362 0.59 -23.62 17.55
C LEU A 362 0.41 -23.14 16.10
N VAL A 363 -0.58 -23.68 15.35
CA VAL A 363 -0.89 -23.16 14.01
C VAL A 363 -1.35 -21.71 14.09
N VAL A 364 -2.30 -21.42 14.97
CA VAL A 364 -2.82 -20.05 15.14
C VAL A 364 -1.70 -19.10 15.55
N ALA A 365 -0.92 -19.44 16.57
CA ALA A 365 0.21 -18.63 17.01
C ALA A 365 1.25 -18.43 15.89
N GLY A 366 1.62 -19.51 15.17
CA GLY A 366 2.60 -19.44 14.08
C GLY A 366 2.18 -18.51 12.94
N VAL A 367 0.94 -18.64 12.47
CA VAL A 367 0.42 -17.78 11.39
C VAL A 367 0.21 -16.33 11.87
N LEU A 368 -0.21 -16.12 13.13
CA LEU A 368 -0.34 -14.77 13.70
C LEU A 368 1.03 -14.08 13.86
N ILE A 369 2.06 -14.81 14.31
CA ILE A 369 3.44 -14.32 14.34
C ILE A 369 3.91 -13.99 12.92
N TYR A 370 3.66 -14.89 11.96
CA TYR A 370 4.00 -14.67 10.56
C TYR A 370 3.41 -13.36 10.04
N ILE A 371 2.10 -13.16 10.14
CA ILE A 371 1.46 -11.96 9.59
C ILE A 371 1.86 -10.69 10.34
N ALA A 372 2.03 -10.76 11.67
CA ALA A 372 2.48 -9.61 12.44
C ALA A 372 3.86 -9.14 11.97
N PHE A 373 4.84 -10.04 11.88
CA PHE A 373 6.17 -9.68 11.42
C PHE A 373 6.20 -9.31 9.94
N PHE A 374 5.39 -9.94 9.09
CA PHE A 374 5.25 -9.54 7.69
C PHE A 374 4.75 -8.09 7.56
N SER A 375 3.71 -7.73 8.31
CA SER A 375 3.13 -6.37 8.32
C SER A 375 4.10 -5.30 8.84
N ILE A 376 5.02 -5.65 9.74
CA ILE A 376 6.02 -4.70 10.27
C ILE A 376 7.03 -4.24 9.21
N GLY A 377 7.43 -5.13 8.29
CA GLY A 377 8.54 -4.85 7.38
C GLY A 377 8.29 -5.32 5.95
N MET A 378 8.28 -6.63 5.73
CA MET A 378 8.21 -7.24 4.40
C MET A 378 6.99 -6.80 3.58
N GLY A 379 5.89 -6.37 4.20
CA GLY A 379 4.72 -5.86 3.48
C GLY A 379 4.95 -4.51 2.76
N ALA A 380 5.43 -3.49 3.49
CA ALA A 380 5.54 -2.13 2.96
C ALA A 380 6.94 -1.75 2.48
N VAL A 381 7.98 -2.19 3.20
CA VAL A 381 9.35 -1.69 3.01
C VAL A 381 9.93 -2.01 1.63
N PRO A 382 9.71 -3.21 1.03
CA PRO A 382 10.16 -3.48 -0.34
C PRO A 382 9.66 -2.47 -1.38
N TRP A 383 8.43 -1.99 -1.25
CA TRP A 383 7.85 -0.98 -2.14
C TRP A 383 8.49 0.39 -1.96
N VAL A 384 8.83 0.75 -0.72
CA VAL A 384 9.54 1.99 -0.40
C VAL A 384 10.96 1.94 -0.97
N ILE A 385 11.71 0.87 -0.71
CA ILE A 385 13.06 0.68 -1.27
C ILE A 385 13.02 0.74 -2.79
N MET A 386 12.08 0.05 -3.44
CA MET A 386 11.91 0.10 -4.89
C MET A 386 11.78 1.54 -5.40
N SER A 387 11.06 2.40 -4.69
CA SER A 387 10.91 3.80 -5.05
C SER A 387 12.16 4.66 -4.75
N GLU A 388 13.02 4.25 -3.81
CA GLU A 388 14.20 5.00 -3.36
C GLU A 388 15.48 4.60 -4.13
N ILE A 389 15.57 3.37 -4.67
CA ILE A 389 16.79 2.85 -5.33
C ILE A 389 16.88 3.14 -6.83
N PHE A 390 15.78 3.46 -7.51
CA PHE A 390 15.83 3.70 -8.95
C PHE A 390 16.09 5.16 -9.28
N PRO A 391 17.09 5.46 -10.15
CA PRO A 391 17.26 6.77 -10.73
C PRO A 391 15.99 7.27 -11.43
N ILE A 392 15.73 8.58 -11.39
CA ILE A 392 14.48 9.20 -11.85
C ILE A 392 14.15 8.81 -13.31
N ASN A 393 15.16 8.77 -14.18
CA ASN A 393 15.01 8.45 -15.61
C ASN A 393 14.58 6.99 -15.88
N VAL A 394 14.92 6.04 -14.99
CA VAL A 394 14.60 4.61 -15.15
C VAL A 394 13.51 4.11 -14.21
N LYS A 395 13.13 4.91 -13.20
CA LYS A 395 12.18 4.55 -12.14
C LYS A 395 10.84 4.04 -12.67
N GLY A 396 10.33 4.65 -13.75
CA GLY A 396 9.08 4.19 -14.37
C GLY A 396 9.16 2.78 -14.96
N VAL A 397 10.18 2.54 -15.80
CA VAL A 397 10.35 1.26 -16.51
C VAL A 397 10.82 0.16 -15.56
N GLY A 398 11.84 0.43 -14.74
CA GLY A 398 12.35 -0.50 -13.73
C GLY A 398 11.29 -0.86 -12.70
N GLY A 399 10.52 0.14 -12.25
CA GLY A 399 9.40 -0.08 -11.34
C GLY A 399 8.33 -1.00 -11.94
N SER A 400 8.00 -0.84 -13.22
CA SER A 400 7.03 -1.70 -13.90
C SER A 400 7.47 -3.16 -13.99
N ILE A 401 8.77 -3.44 -14.21
CA ILE A 401 9.30 -4.81 -14.18
C ILE A 401 9.19 -5.42 -12.78
N VAL A 402 9.56 -4.65 -11.75
CA VAL A 402 9.48 -5.11 -10.36
C VAL A 402 8.03 -5.44 -9.97
N VAL A 403 7.08 -4.59 -10.36
CA VAL A 403 5.64 -4.80 -10.16
C VAL A 403 5.14 -6.05 -10.91
N LEU A 404 5.56 -6.24 -12.16
CA LEU A 404 5.21 -7.43 -12.95
C LEU A 404 5.69 -8.71 -12.25
N VAL A 405 6.94 -8.74 -11.81
CA VAL A 405 7.52 -9.90 -11.10
C VAL A 405 6.79 -10.15 -9.78
N ASN A 406 6.45 -9.09 -9.05
CA ASN A 406 5.65 -9.20 -7.83
C ASN A 406 4.32 -9.90 -8.11
N TRP A 407 3.53 -9.43 -9.08
CA TRP A 407 2.23 -10.04 -9.37
C TRP A 407 2.32 -11.44 -9.96
N LEU A 408 3.40 -11.73 -10.70
CA LEU A 408 3.66 -13.07 -11.22
C LEU A 408 3.99 -14.04 -10.08
N GLY A 409 4.86 -13.64 -9.15
CA GLY A 409 5.15 -14.41 -7.94
C GLY A 409 3.91 -14.62 -7.08
N ALA A 410 3.10 -13.56 -6.91
CA ALA A 410 1.82 -13.64 -6.21
C ALA A 410 0.90 -14.69 -6.83
N TRP A 411 0.79 -14.72 -8.17
CA TRP A 411 -0.01 -15.71 -8.88
C TRP A 411 0.51 -17.13 -8.68
N ILE A 412 1.80 -17.36 -8.89
CA ILE A 412 2.43 -18.68 -8.74
C ILE A 412 2.17 -19.23 -7.34
N VAL A 413 2.43 -18.43 -6.30
CA VAL A 413 2.28 -18.85 -4.90
C VAL A 413 0.81 -19.11 -4.57
N SER A 414 -0.09 -18.22 -4.98
CA SER A 414 -1.53 -18.38 -4.72
C SER A 414 -2.11 -19.62 -5.40
N PHE A 415 -1.71 -19.88 -6.65
CA PHE A 415 -2.20 -21.03 -7.41
C PHE A 415 -1.65 -22.35 -6.84
N THR A 416 -0.37 -22.37 -6.48
CA THR A 416 0.31 -23.60 -6.03
C THR A 416 0.07 -23.94 -4.55
N PHE A 417 -0.34 -22.97 -3.72
CA PHE A 417 -0.45 -23.13 -2.26
C PHE A 417 -1.28 -24.35 -1.83
N ASN A 418 -2.50 -24.51 -2.36
CA ASN A 418 -3.37 -25.62 -2.00
C ASN A 418 -2.79 -26.99 -2.40
N PHE A 419 -2.10 -27.06 -3.54
CA PHE A 419 -1.41 -28.29 -3.97
C PHE A 419 -0.25 -28.62 -3.04
N PHE A 420 0.50 -27.61 -2.58
CA PHE A 420 1.60 -27.76 -1.64
C PHE A 420 1.09 -28.22 -0.26
N ILE A 421 0.03 -27.60 0.26
CA ILE A 421 -0.58 -27.99 1.54
C ILE A 421 -1.14 -29.42 1.48
N THR A 422 -1.74 -29.82 0.35
CA THR A 422 -2.24 -31.18 0.14
C THR A 422 -1.12 -32.20 0.04
N TRP A 423 0.00 -31.84 -0.60
CA TRP A 423 1.20 -32.69 -0.67
C TRP A 423 1.86 -32.86 0.69
N SER A 424 2.14 -31.74 1.37
CA SER A 424 2.71 -31.72 2.71
C SER A 424 2.47 -30.37 3.39
N SER A 425 1.55 -30.34 4.35
CA SER A 425 1.24 -29.11 5.10
C SER A 425 2.46 -28.61 5.88
N TYR A 426 3.17 -29.49 6.60
CA TYR A 426 4.39 -29.11 7.33
C TYR A 426 5.54 -28.74 6.39
N GLY A 427 5.71 -29.48 5.28
CA GLY A 427 6.76 -29.20 4.29
C GLY A 427 6.60 -27.83 3.65
N THR A 428 5.36 -27.44 3.33
CA THR A 428 5.03 -26.12 2.77
C THR A 428 5.50 -24.99 3.68
N PHE A 429 5.14 -25.06 4.97
CA PHE A 429 5.55 -24.04 5.94
C PHE A 429 7.07 -24.05 6.20
N PHE A 430 7.74 -25.20 6.19
CA PHE A 430 9.20 -25.24 6.29
C PHE A 430 9.90 -24.65 5.06
N ILE A 431 9.36 -24.84 3.86
CA ILE A 431 9.88 -24.18 2.64
C ILE A 431 9.77 -22.65 2.78
N TYR A 432 8.62 -22.13 3.21
CA TYR A 432 8.45 -20.69 3.43
C TYR A 432 9.35 -20.15 4.55
N SER A 433 9.58 -20.93 5.61
CA SER A 433 10.55 -20.60 6.67
C SER A 433 11.97 -20.48 6.11
N LEU A 434 12.41 -21.44 5.30
CA LEU A 434 13.71 -21.42 4.64
C LEU A 434 13.87 -20.22 3.70
N ILE A 435 12.85 -19.93 2.88
CA ILE A 435 12.87 -18.76 1.98
C ILE A 435 12.97 -17.47 2.80
N SER A 436 12.27 -17.38 3.92
CA SER A 436 12.32 -16.24 4.84
C SER A 436 13.73 -16.06 5.45
N LEU A 437 14.43 -17.14 5.79
CA LEU A 437 15.85 -17.07 6.21
C LEU A 437 16.77 -16.60 5.08
N MET A 438 16.54 -17.07 3.85
CA MET A 438 17.31 -16.64 2.69
C MET A 438 17.11 -15.15 2.39
N THR A 439 15.92 -14.60 2.66
CA THR A 439 15.67 -13.15 2.60
C THR A 439 16.64 -12.36 3.49
N ILE A 440 16.95 -12.85 4.69
CA ILE A 440 17.91 -12.20 5.60
C ILE A 440 19.29 -12.14 4.94
N LEU A 441 19.76 -13.26 4.37
CA LEU A 441 21.06 -13.31 3.67
C LEU A 441 21.10 -12.37 2.47
N PHE A 442 20.03 -12.32 1.68
CA PHE A 442 19.89 -11.42 0.54
C PHE A 442 19.96 -9.95 0.97
N VAL A 443 19.20 -9.58 2.01
CA VAL A 443 19.12 -8.21 2.53
C VAL A 443 20.43 -7.77 3.19
N MET A 444 21.11 -8.69 3.87
CA MET A 444 22.43 -8.41 4.43
C MET A 444 23.47 -8.14 3.35
N LYS A 445 23.44 -8.84 2.22
CA LYS A 445 24.48 -8.71 1.18
C LYS A 445 24.21 -7.61 0.16
N LEU A 446 22.97 -7.49 -0.31
CA LEU A 446 22.66 -6.73 -1.53
C LEU A 446 21.83 -5.46 -1.29
N VAL A 447 21.08 -5.37 -0.19
CA VAL A 447 20.14 -4.26 0.03
C VAL A 447 20.84 -3.13 0.79
N PRO A 448 20.95 -1.91 0.21
CA PRO A 448 21.50 -0.75 0.91
C PRO A 448 20.52 -0.20 1.94
N GLU A 449 21.03 0.51 2.95
CA GLU A 449 20.18 1.36 3.77
C GLU A 449 19.86 2.65 3.00
N THR A 450 18.58 3.02 2.97
CA THR A 450 18.06 4.16 2.21
C THR A 450 17.55 5.29 3.12
N LYS A 451 17.33 5.01 4.41
CA LYS A 451 16.84 6.03 5.36
C LYS A 451 17.78 7.23 5.43
N GLY A 452 17.21 8.40 5.16
CA GLY A 452 17.90 9.70 5.30
C GLY A 452 19.04 9.92 4.31
N ARG A 453 19.09 9.14 3.22
CA ARG A 453 20.13 9.25 2.18
C ARG A 453 19.56 9.85 0.91
N THR A 454 20.41 10.60 0.21
CA THR A 454 20.06 11.13 -1.11
C THR A 454 20.09 10.01 -2.15
N LEU A 455 19.43 10.23 -3.29
CA LEU A 455 19.41 9.24 -4.38
C LEU A 455 20.83 8.99 -4.89
N GLU A 456 21.66 10.03 -4.95
CA GLU A 456 23.05 10.02 -5.37
C GLU A 456 23.91 9.17 -4.43
N GLU A 457 23.75 9.33 -3.11
CA GLU A 457 24.42 8.52 -2.09
C GLU A 457 24.02 7.04 -2.18
N ILE A 458 22.75 6.76 -2.44
CA ILE A 458 22.26 5.39 -2.61
C ILE A 458 22.89 4.77 -3.86
N GLN A 459 22.89 5.47 -5.01
CA GLN A 459 23.55 4.99 -6.23
C GLN A 459 25.04 4.75 -6.02
N ALA A 460 25.73 5.69 -5.34
CA ALA A 460 27.14 5.56 -5.03
C ALA A 460 27.41 4.33 -4.14
N SER A 461 26.55 4.05 -3.15
CA SER A 461 26.68 2.87 -2.29
C SER A 461 26.52 1.55 -3.05
N ILE A 462 25.54 1.47 -3.96
CA ILE A 462 25.27 0.30 -4.78
C ILE A 462 26.43 0.04 -5.76
N ASN A 463 27.01 1.11 -6.31
CA ASN A 463 28.12 1.06 -7.26
C ASN A 463 29.47 0.84 -6.57
N SER A 464 29.69 1.36 -5.36
CA SER A 464 30.91 1.17 -4.57
C SER A 464 31.12 -0.30 -4.18
N GLN A 465 30.04 -1.01 -3.82
CA GLN A 465 30.09 -2.46 -3.59
C GLN A 465 30.64 -3.25 -4.80
N ARG A 466 30.57 -2.69 -6.02
CA ARG A 466 31.13 -3.31 -7.23
C ARG A 466 32.65 -3.28 -7.23
N GLY A 467 33.24 -2.18 -6.76
CA GLY A 467 34.69 -2.05 -6.67
C GLY A 467 35.28 -3.07 -5.70
N VAL A 468 34.63 -3.27 -4.55
CA VAL A 468 35.09 -4.22 -3.52
C VAL A 468 34.92 -5.68 -3.95
N GLU A 469 33.82 -6.04 -4.62
CA GLU A 469 33.64 -7.41 -5.13
C GLU A 469 34.60 -7.75 -6.28
N ILE A 470 34.90 -6.80 -7.17
CA ILE A 470 35.89 -7.01 -8.24
C ILE A 470 37.29 -7.17 -7.65
N LEU A 471 37.66 -6.38 -6.64
CA LEU A 471 38.96 -6.48 -5.95
C LEU A 471 39.12 -7.76 -5.12
N ASN A 472 38.02 -8.36 -4.64
CA ASN A 472 38.05 -9.63 -3.91
C ASN A 472 38.01 -10.86 -4.84
N LEU A 473 37.70 -10.68 -6.12
CA LEU A 473 37.66 -11.73 -7.15
C LEU A 473 38.89 -11.71 -8.10
N SER A 474 39.73 -10.67 -8.01
CA SER A 474 41.06 -10.56 -8.62
C SER A 474 42.14 -10.96 -7.64
#